data_AF-A0A0K2TK13-F1
#
_entry.id   AF-A0A0K2TK13-F1
#
_cell.length_a   1.000
_cell.length_b   1.000
_cell.length_c   1.000
_cell.angle_alpha   90.00
_cell.angle_beta   90.00
_cell.angle_gamma   90.00
#
_symmetry.space_group_name_H-M   'P 1'
#
loop_
_entity.id
_entity.type
_entity.pdbx_description
1 polymer ?
#
loop_
_entity_poly.entity_id
_entity_poly.type
_entity_poly.pdbx_seq_one_letter_code
_entity_poly.pdbx_strand_id
1 'polypeptide(L)' 'MQDADYWTPLHAACANGLHEIAKYLVDRGARTSILTDRKERPLDLVDPGDSKTLAVMLAHLERKR' A
#
# COMPACT_ATOMS: atom_id res chain seq x y z
N MET A 1 8.08 -7.99 -6.76
CA MET A 1 7.42 -8.78 -7.82
C MET A 1 6.04 -8.19 -8.02
N GLN A 2 5.61 -8.05 -9.27
CA GLN A 2 4.30 -7.55 -9.64
C GLN A 2 3.55 -8.66 -10.40
N ASP A 3 2.22 -8.67 -10.34
CA ASP A 3 1.39 -9.55 -11.16
C ASP A 3 1.09 -8.94 -12.55
N ALA A 4 0.12 -9.51 -13.27
CA ALA A 4 -0.26 -9.08 -14.61
C ALA A 4 -0.84 -7.64 -14.66
N ASP A 5 -1.48 -7.19 -13.57
CA ASP A 5 -2.02 -5.83 -13.42
C ASP A 5 -1.00 -4.88 -12.79
N TYR A 6 0.25 -5.33 -12.67
CA TYR A 6 1.33 -4.63 -12.00
C TYR A 6 1.09 -4.45 -10.50
N TRP A 7 0.25 -5.28 -9.88
CA TRP A 7 0.01 -5.23 -8.44
C TRP A 7 1.16 -5.88 -7.69
N THR A 8 1.57 -5.22 -6.62
CA THR A 8 2.44 -5.82 -5.59
C THR A 8 1.56 -6.38 -4.46
N PRO A 9 2.10 -7.25 -3.59
CA PRO A 9 1.37 -7.68 -2.39
C PRO A 9 0.84 -6.51 -1.54
N LEU A 10 1.52 -5.36 -1.57
CA LEU A 10 1.07 -4.17 -0.87
C LEU A 10 -0.16 -3.52 -1.51
N HIS A 11 -0.30 -3.56 -2.84
CA HIS A 11 -1.54 -3.11 -3.51
C HIS A 11 -2.73 -3.96 -3.06
N ALA A 12 -2.57 -5.29 -3.06
CA ALA A 12 -3.61 -6.21 -2.61
C ALA A 12 -4.01 -5.97 -1.14
N ALA A 13 -3.03 -5.78 -0.25
CA ALA A 13 -3.33 -5.49 1.15
C ALA A 13 -4.08 -4.16 1.33
N CYS A 14 -3.69 -3.11 0.60
CA CYS A 14 -4.34 -1.81 0.65
C CYS A 14 -5.77 -1.84 0.11
N ALA A 15 -5.99 -2.45 -1.06
CA ALA A 15 -7.29 -2.56 -1.70
C ALA A 15 -8.32 -3.37 -0.88
N ASN A 16 -7.86 -4.26 0.00
CA ASN A 16 -8.71 -5.13 0.82
C ASN A 16 -8.76 -4.70 2.31
N GLY A 17 -8.18 -3.55 2.67
CA GLY A 17 -8.19 -3.04 4.04
C GLY A 17 -7.44 -3.92 5.06
N LEU A 18 -6.45 -4.69 4.59
CA LEU A 18 -5.68 -5.63 5.42
C LEU A 18 -4.53 -4.91 6.13
N HIS A 19 -4.87 -4.01 7.06
CA HIS A 19 -3.90 -3.11 7.70
C HIS A 19 -2.71 -3.82 8.37
N GLU A 20 -2.89 -5.01 8.95
CA GLU A 20 -1.79 -5.77 9.57
C GLU A 20 -0.79 -6.29 8.54
N ILE A 21 -1.30 -6.77 7.39
CA ILE A 21 -0.48 -7.24 6.27
C ILE A 21 0.21 -6.04 5.61
N ALA A 22 -0.51 -4.94 5.38
CA ALA A 22 0.07 -3.71 4.86
C ALA A 22 1.22 -3.23 5.76
N LYS A 23 1.02 -3.21 7.09
CA LYS A 23 2.05 -2.85 8.06
C LYS A 23 3.25 -3.78 7.96
N TYR A 24 3.03 -5.10 7.99
CA TYR A 24 4.09 -6.09 7.89
C TYR A 24 4.93 -5.90 6.61
N LEU A 25 4.28 -5.73 5.46
CA LEU A 25 4.95 -5.54 4.18
C LEU A 25 5.81 -4.27 4.17
N VAL A 26 5.26 -3.16 4.66
CA VAL A 26 5.96 -1.88 4.71
C VAL A 26 7.14 -1.92 5.70
N ASP A 27 6.97 -2.53 6.87
CA ASP A 27 8.05 -2.75 7.86
C ASP A 27 9.19 -3.61 7.27
N ARG A 28 8.89 -4.49 6.30
CA ARG A 28 9.87 -5.29 5.55
C ARG A 28 10.47 -4.58 4.33
N GLY A 29 10.20 -3.28 4.14
CA GLY A 29 10.77 -2.46 3.08
C GLY A 29 10.00 -2.52 1.76
N ALA A 30 8.72 -2.93 1.76
CA ALA A 30 7.88 -2.83 0.59
C ALA A 30 7.85 -1.40 0.05
N ARG A 31 7.99 -1.25 -1.27
CA ARG A 31 7.96 0.06 -1.93
C ARG A 31 6.51 0.54 -2.04
N THR A 32 6.21 1.65 -1.38
CA THR A 32 4.89 2.31 -1.36
C THR A 32 4.61 3.19 -2.59
N SER A 33 5.59 3.33 -3.48
CA SER A 33 5.52 4.21 -4.66
C SER A 33 5.41 3.47 -5.99
N ILE A 34 5.30 2.14 -5.96
CA ILE A 34 5.12 1.34 -7.18
C ILE A 34 3.74 1.62 -7.75
N LEU A 35 3.64 1.67 -9.08
CA LEU A 35 2.39 1.94 -9.78
C LEU A 35 1.86 0.65 -10.43
N THR A 36 0.54 0.50 -10.40
CA THR A 36 -0.21 -0.43 -11.25
C THR A 36 -0.19 0.00 -12.72
N ASP A 37 -0.78 -0.81 -13.60
CA ASP A 37 -1.04 -0.46 -15.00
C ASP A 37 -1.89 0.82 -15.13
N ARG A 38 -2.83 1.04 -14.20
CA ARG A 38 -3.70 2.21 -14.08
C ARG A 38 -3.06 3.43 -13.41
N LYS A 39 -1.76 3.37 -13.11
CA LYS A 39 -1.00 4.46 -12.45
C LYS A 39 -1.42 4.74 -11.01
N GLU A 40 -1.92 3.72 -10.31
CA GLU A 40 -2.31 3.81 -8.91
C GLU A 40 -1.19 3.28 -8.03
N ARG A 41 -0.87 3.98 -6.95
CA ARG A 41 -0.02 3.49 -5.85
C ARG A 41 -0.85 2.60 -4.92
N PRO A 42 -0.22 1.80 -4.04
CA PRO A 42 -0.98 1.06 -3.03
C PRO A 42 -1.88 1.97 -2.18
N LEU A 43 -1.42 3.17 -1.82
CA LEU A 43 -2.21 4.13 -1.05
C LEU A 43 -3.46 4.61 -1.81
N ASP A 44 -3.38 4.72 -3.14
CA ASP A 44 -4.50 5.21 -3.96
C ASP A 44 -5.67 4.20 -4.00
N LEU A 45 -5.40 2.94 -3.65
CA LEU A 45 -6.40 1.86 -3.57
C LEU A 45 -7.05 1.71 -2.20
N VAL A 46 -6.62 2.48 -1.18
CA VAL A 46 -7.17 2.38 0.17
C VAL A 46 -8.54 3.05 0.20
N ASP A 47 -9.55 2.37 0.75
CA ASP A 47 -10.87 2.96 1.00
C ASP A 47 -10.73 4.21 1.91
N PRO A 48 -11.29 5.38 1.54
CA PRO A 48 -11.23 6.59 2.36
C PRO A 48 -11.78 6.43 3.79
N GLY A 49 -12.69 5.48 4.02
CA GLY A 49 -13.23 5.11 5.33
C GLY A 49 -12.31 4.19 6.15
N ASP A 50 -11.33 3.53 5.52
CA ASP A 50 -10.35 2.68 6.20
C ASP A 50 -9.20 3.52 6.80
N SER A 51 -9.54 4.19 7.89
CA SER A 51 -8.59 4.96 8.69
C SER A 51 -7.38 4.15 9.17
N LYS A 52 -7.50 2.83 9.36
CA LYS A 52 -6.40 1.99 9.88
C LYS A 52 -5.35 1.76 8.81
N THR A 53 -5.77 1.35 7.62
CA THR A 53 -4.84 1.13 6.49
C THR A 53 -4.24 2.45 6.02
N LEU A 54 -5.03 3.54 5.99
CA LEU A 54 -4.52 4.89 5.71
C LEU A 54 -3.42 5.29 6.71
N ALA A 55 -3.64 5.12 8.02
CA ALA A 55 -2.66 5.46 9.03
C ALA A 55 -1.33 4.70 8.85
N VAL A 56 -1.38 3.40 8.55
CA VAL A 56 -0.19 2.58 8.29
C VAL A 56 0.62 3.15 7.12
N MET A 57 -0.06 3.48 6.02
CA MET A 57 0.59 3.97 4.80
C MET A 57 1.15 5.38 4.97
N LEU A 58 0.38 6.29 5.58
CA LEU A 58 0.80 7.68 5.82
C LEU A 58 1.99 7.77 6.78
N ALA A 59 1.97 7.00 7.87
CA ALA A 59 3.06 6.97 8.83
C ALA A 59 4.42 6.56 8.22
N HIS A 60 4.42 5.85 7.09
CA HIS A 60 5.63 5.46 6.38
C HIS A 60 6.05 6.40 5.25
N LEU A 61 5.17 7.27 4.78
CA LEU A 61 5.52 8.32 3.84
C LEU A 61 6.28 9.47 4.53
N GLU A 62 5.93 9.78 5.78
CA GLU A 62 6.57 10.84 6.58
C GLU A 62 8.00 10.48 7.02
N ARG A 63 8.33 9.20 7.08
CA ARG A 63 9.67 8.69 7.44
C ARG A 63 10.73 8.90 6.36
N LYS A 64 10.35 9.35 5.16
CA LYS A 64 11.26 9.56 4.02
C LYS A 64 11.53 11.05 3.72
N ARG A 65 11.18 11.95 4.63
CA ARG A 65 11.54 13.37 4.57
C ARG A 65 12.81 13.68 5.34
#